data_AF-A0A3D2FB91-F1
#
_entry.id   AF-A0A3D2FB91-F1
#
_cell.length_a   1.000
_cell.length_b   1.000
_cell.length_c   1.000
_cell.angle_alpha   90.00
_cell.angle_beta   90.00
_cell.angle_gamma   90.00
#
_symmetry.space_group_name_H-M   'P 1'
#
loop_
_entity.id
_entity.type
_entity.pdbx_description
1 polymer ?
#
loop_
_entity_poly.entity_id
_entity_poly.type
_entity_poly.pdbx_seq_one_letter_code
_entity_poly.pdbx_strand_id
1 'polypeptide(L)'
;SYKIRFTPRKKKSVWSAVNVKKVTELTRLGKMTPAGLELFHNRSDDKGYTSADRNVPLSEEFEDIIKANDAAWLFLSNLAPSYRRDSIWWVMSAKKEETRQKRLGILIESSEAGLKIPSMRKKNELPKK
;
A
#
# COMPACT_ATOMS: atom_id res chain seq x y z
N SER A 1 19.56 -21.71 2.36
CA SER A 1 20.60 -20.82 1.80
C SER A 1 20.01 -19.44 1.54
N TYR A 2 20.80 -18.37 1.69
CA TYR A 2 20.38 -16.99 1.41
C TYR A 2 20.41 -16.70 -0.11
N LYS A 3 19.40 -15.98 -0.62
CA LYS A 3 19.29 -15.60 -2.04
C LYS A 3 18.75 -14.17 -2.16
N ILE A 4 19.33 -13.37 -3.06
CA ILE A 4 18.81 -12.05 -3.45
C ILE A 4 18.26 -12.15 -4.87
N ARG A 5 17.03 -11.68 -5.09
CA ARG A 5 16.40 -11.62 -6.40
C ARG A 5 16.51 -10.21 -6.98
N PHE A 6 17.00 -10.11 -8.21
CA PHE A 6 16.97 -8.87 -8.99
C PHE A 6 15.95 -9.02 -10.11
N THR A 7 15.03 -8.07 -10.23
CA THR A 7 14.04 -7.99 -11.30
C THR A 7 14.05 -6.59 -11.90
N PRO A 8 14.06 -6.45 -13.24
CA PRO A 8 13.94 -5.14 -13.87
C PRO A 8 12.72 -4.36 -13.36
N ARG A 9 12.90 -3.07 -13.10
CA ARG A 9 11.82 -2.19 -12.68
C ARG A 9 10.94 -1.84 -13.89
N LYS A 10 9.61 -1.78 -13.71
CA LYS A 10 8.69 -1.33 -14.76
C LYS A 10 8.75 0.20 -14.88
N LYS A 11 8.52 0.74 -16.09
CA LYS A 11 8.54 2.19 -16.34
C LYS A 11 7.65 3.01 -15.39
N LYS A 12 6.46 2.49 -15.05
CA LYS A 12 5.48 3.15 -14.16
C LYS A 12 5.62 2.75 -12.68
N SER A 13 6.73 2.15 -12.27
CA SER A 13 6.93 1.76 -10.87
C SER A 13 7.17 2.97 -9.98
N VAL A 14 6.47 3.03 -8.84
CA VAL A 14 6.69 4.05 -7.81
C VAL A 14 8.06 3.85 -7.15
N TRP A 15 8.74 4.94 -6.82
CA TRP A 15 10.05 4.93 -6.16
C TRP A 15 9.92 5.29 -4.68
N SER A 16 10.63 4.57 -3.81
CA SER A 16 10.72 4.96 -2.40
C SER A 16 11.78 6.03 -2.22
N ALA A 17 11.60 6.91 -1.23
CA ALA A 17 12.56 7.98 -0.92
C ALA A 17 13.97 7.45 -0.67
N VAL A 18 14.09 6.27 -0.06
CA VAL A 18 15.39 5.57 0.14
C VAL A 18 16.05 5.23 -1.20
N ASN A 19 15.30 4.74 -2.18
CA ASN A 19 15.86 4.40 -3.49
C ASN A 19 16.19 5.65 -4.30
N VAL A 20 15.40 6.73 -4.18
CA VAL A 20 15.73 8.03 -4.77
C VAL A 20 17.07 8.53 -4.25
N LYS A 21 17.26 8.55 -2.92
CA LYS A 21 18.53 8.93 -2.30
C LYS A 21 19.70 8.07 -2.77
N LYS A 22 19.50 6.75 -2.91
CA LYS A 22 20.51 5.83 -3.43
C LYS A 22 20.91 6.17 -4.86
N VAL A 23 19.95 6.50 -5.73
CA VAL A 23 20.27 6.91 -7.11
C VAL A 23 21.08 8.19 -7.11
N THR A 24 20.70 9.21 -6.32
CA THR A 24 21.47 10.45 -6.21
C THR A 24 22.93 10.18 -5.82
N GLU A 25 23.16 9.34 -4.82
CA GLU A 25 24.51 9.01 -4.38
C GLU A 25 25.29 8.19 -5.43
N LEU A 26 24.65 7.21 -6.07
CA LEU A 26 25.29 6.41 -7.11
C LEU A 26 25.62 7.24 -8.36
N THR A 27 24.80 8.23 -8.69
CA THR A 27 25.08 9.19 -9.77
C THR A 27 26.32 10.01 -9.43
N ARG A 28 26.42 10.53 -8.20
CA ARG A 28 27.61 11.27 -7.73
C ARG A 28 28.89 10.43 -7.81
N LEU A 29 28.78 9.12 -7.57
CA LEU A 29 29.90 8.18 -7.63
C LEU A 29 30.18 7.63 -9.04
N GLY A 30 29.44 8.06 -10.08
CA GLY A 30 29.60 7.55 -11.45
C GLY A 30 29.22 6.08 -11.62
N LYS A 31 28.44 5.50 -10.70
CA LYS A 31 28.05 4.08 -10.68
C LYS A 31 26.69 3.82 -11.32
N MET A 32 25.97 4.85 -11.73
CA MET A 32 24.71 4.73 -12.46
C MET A 32 24.97 4.45 -13.94
N THR A 33 24.17 3.55 -14.53
CA THR A 33 24.19 3.28 -15.96
C THR A 33 23.09 4.06 -16.68
N PRO A 34 23.22 4.31 -18.00
CA PRO A 34 22.20 5.02 -18.78
C PRO A 34 20.79 4.41 -18.66
N ALA A 35 20.70 3.08 -18.72
CA ALA A 35 19.41 2.38 -18.56
C ALA A 35 18.78 2.59 -17.16
N GLY A 36 19.60 2.67 -16.12
CA GLY A 36 19.12 2.97 -14.76
C GLY A 36 18.64 4.41 -14.62
N LEU A 37 19.35 5.36 -15.24
CA LEU A 37 18.98 6.78 -15.25
C LEU A 37 17.70 7.03 -16.04
N GLU A 38 17.53 6.40 -17.21
CA GLU A 38 16.31 6.53 -18.01
C GLU A 38 15.07 6.14 -17.19
N LEU A 39 15.12 5.01 -16.48
CA LEU A 39 14.03 4.59 -15.59
C LEU A 39 13.82 5.53 -14.41
N PHE A 40 14.90 6.12 -13.89
CA PHE A 40 14.82 7.07 -12.80
C PHE A 40 14.20 8.40 -13.28
N HIS A 41 14.53 8.89 -14.46
CA HIS A 41 13.99 10.14 -15.02
C HIS A 41 12.54 10.02 -15.47
N ASN A 42 12.08 8.81 -15.82
CA ASN A 42 10.68 8.55 -16.20
C ASN A 42 9.70 8.52 -15.01
N ARG A 43 10.17 8.71 -13.77
CA ARG A 43 9.29 8.72 -12.59
C ARG A 43 8.43 9.99 -12.56
N SER A 44 7.25 9.89 -11.96
CA SER A 44 6.34 11.03 -11.78
C SER A 44 6.54 11.78 -10.46
N ASP A 45 7.36 11.25 -9.54
CA ASP A 45 7.59 11.80 -8.20
C ASP A 45 9.06 12.21 -8.02
N ASP A 46 9.33 13.36 -7.42
CA ASP A 46 10.74 13.77 -7.22
C ASP A 46 11.35 13.15 -5.97
N LYS A 47 10.57 13.10 -4.88
CA LYS A 47 11.04 12.72 -3.54
C LYS A 47 10.94 11.21 -3.27
N GLY A 48 10.09 10.49 -3.99
CA GLY A 48 9.71 9.12 -3.66
C GLY A 48 8.84 9.01 -2.41
N TYR A 49 8.09 7.92 -2.30
CA TYR A 49 7.21 7.69 -1.15
C TYR A 49 7.98 7.19 0.09
N THR A 50 7.42 7.48 1.24
CA THR A 50 7.86 7.10 2.58
C THR A 50 6.78 6.24 3.26
N SER A 51 7.12 5.68 4.43
CA SER A 51 6.09 5.00 5.23
C SER A 51 5.07 5.97 5.82
N ALA A 52 5.41 7.25 5.99
CA ALA A 52 4.52 8.28 6.53
C ALA A 52 3.40 8.62 5.53
N ASP A 53 3.68 8.56 4.23
CA ASP A 53 2.66 8.75 3.17
C ASP A 53 1.57 7.67 3.17
N ARG A 54 1.77 6.59 3.94
CA ARG A 54 0.75 5.56 4.18
C ARG A 54 -0.13 5.86 5.39
N ASN A 55 0.20 6.86 6.19
CA ASN A 55 -0.58 7.23 7.36
C ASN A 55 -1.66 8.23 6.98
N VAL A 56 -2.63 7.77 6.18
CA VAL A 56 -3.75 8.58 5.71
C VAL A 56 -4.97 8.24 6.57
N PRO A 57 -5.72 9.24 7.10
CA PRO A 57 -6.96 8.97 7.79
C PRO A 57 -8.04 8.46 6.82
N LEU A 58 -9.02 7.74 7.35
CA LEU A 58 -10.23 7.44 6.60
C LEU A 58 -11.01 8.75 6.40
N SER A 59 -11.67 8.94 5.27
CA SER A 59 -12.59 10.08 5.12
C SER A 59 -13.77 9.92 6.06
N GLU A 60 -14.31 11.03 6.56
CA GLU A 60 -15.48 11.03 7.46
C GLU A 60 -16.64 10.22 6.88
N GLU A 61 -16.96 10.42 5.60
CA GLU A 61 -17.98 9.66 4.87
C GLU A 61 -17.77 8.14 4.95
N PHE A 62 -16.53 7.67 4.77
CA PHE A 62 -16.25 6.24 4.82
C PHE A 62 -16.19 5.70 6.24
N GLU A 63 -15.80 6.55 7.20
CA GLU A 63 -15.83 6.22 8.61
C GLU A 63 -17.27 6.00 9.09
N ASP A 64 -18.21 6.83 8.65
CA ASP A 64 -19.62 6.67 8.97
C ASP A 64 -20.20 5.38 8.36
N ILE A 65 -19.83 5.07 7.12
CA ILE A 65 -20.27 3.84 6.44
C ILE A 65 -19.76 2.58 7.18
N ILE A 66 -18.49 2.53 7.60
CA ILE A 66 -17.99 1.36 8.33
C ILE A 66 -18.54 1.29 9.75
N LYS A 67 -18.77 2.42 10.42
CA LYS A 67 -19.38 2.49 11.75
C LYS A 67 -20.84 2.01 11.75
N ALA A 68 -21.54 2.11 10.62
CA ALA A 68 -22.88 1.53 10.48
C ALA A 68 -22.90 -0.01 10.61
N ASN A 69 -21.75 -0.68 10.49
CA ASN A 69 -21.59 -2.11 10.77
C ASN A 69 -20.70 -2.29 12.02
N ASP A 70 -21.33 -2.49 13.17
CA ASP A 70 -20.64 -2.63 14.46
C ASP A 70 -19.59 -3.74 14.47
N ALA A 71 -19.87 -4.88 13.84
CA ALA A 71 -18.95 -6.01 13.78
C ALA A 71 -17.69 -5.66 12.98
N ALA A 72 -17.86 -5.04 11.81
CA ALA A 72 -16.76 -4.59 10.98
C ALA A 72 -15.93 -3.50 11.67
N TRP A 73 -16.59 -2.53 12.30
CA TRP A 73 -15.93 -1.44 13.02
C TRP A 73 -15.11 -1.95 14.22
N LEU A 74 -15.69 -2.85 15.01
CA LEU A 74 -15.02 -3.47 16.15
C LEU A 74 -13.78 -4.24 15.70
N PHE A 75 -13.90 -5.06 14.65
CA PHE A 75 -12.77 -5.82 14.13
C PHE A 75 -11.66 -4.90 13.61
N LEU A 76 -11.99 -3.90 12.78
CA LEU A 76 -11.01 -2.96 12.25
C LEU A 76 -10.30 -2.16 13.36
N SER A 77 -11.04 -1.77 14.39
CA SER A 77 -10.50 -1.03 15.53
C SER A 77 -9.56 -1.89 16.40
N ASN A 78 -9.84 -3.19 16.50
CA ASN A 78 -9.02 -4.15 17.25
C ASN A 78 -7.81 -4.70 16.46
N LEU A 79 -7.71 -4.42 15.15
CA LEU A 79 -6.52 -4.79 14.38
C LEU A 79 -5.27 -4.07 14.92
N ALA A 80 -4.13 -4.75 14.86
CA ALA A 80 -2.85 -4.13 15.17
C ALA A 80 -2.66 -2.83 14.35
N PRO A 81 -2.07 -1.76 14.92
CA PRO A 81 -2.04 -0.44 14.28
C PRO A 81 -1.49 -0.43 12.85
N SER A 82 -0.51 -1.29 12.55
CA SER A 82 0.04 -1.45 11.20
C SER A 82 -0.97 -2.00 10.20
N TYR A 83 -1.74 -3.02 10.57
CA TYR A 83 -2.78 -3.59 9.70
C TYR A 83 -3.94 -2.63 9.50
N ARG A 84 -4.37 -1.92 10.57
CA ARG A 84 -5.40 -0.89 10.44
C ARG A 84 -4.96 0.21 9.48
N ARG A 85 -3.76 0.76 9.67
CA ARG A 85 -3.18 1.78 8.78
C ARG A 85 -3.11 1.30 7.34
N ASP A 86 -2.57 0.10 7.11
CA ASP A 86 -2.38 -0.39 5.75
C ASP A 86 -3.72 -0.73 5.06
N SER A 87 -4.74 -1.18 5.82
CA SER A 87 -6.11 -1.34 5.34
C SER A 87 -6.74 -0.01 4.92
N ILE A 88 -6.65 1.03 5.76
CA ILE A 88 -7.18 2.37 5.44
C ILE A 88 -6.46 2.94 4.22
N TRP A 89 -5.13 2.86 4.19
CA TRP A 89 -4.35 3.30 3.04
C TRP A 89 -4.73 2.54 1.76
N TRP A 90 -4.99 1.22 1.84
CA TRP A 90 -5.43 0.46 0.69
C TRP A 90 -6.74 1.01 0.10
N VAL A 91 -7.70 1.42 0.94
CA VAL A 91 -8.91 2.10 0.46
C VAL A 91 -8.58 3.48 -0.13
N MET A 92 -7.97 4.36 0.67
CA MET A 92 -7.80 5.78 0.34
C MET A 92 -6.80 6.05 -0.79
N SER A 93 -5.82 5.16 -1.01
CA SER A 93 -4.82 5.28 -2.08
C SER A 93 -5.38 5.03 -3.48
N ALA A 94 -6.61 4.51 -3.62
CA ALA A 94 -7.23 4.38 -4.93
C ALA A 94 -7.52 5.77 -5.53
N LYS A 95 -7.16 5.96 -6.80
CA LYS A 95 -7.31 7.24 -7.51
C LYS A 95 -8.75 7.55 -7.92
N LYS A 96 -9.54 6.51 -8.20
CA LYS A 96 -10.93 6.63 -8.64
C LYS A 96 -11.86 6.39 -7.47
N GLU A 97 -12.89 7.22 -7.36
CA GLU A 97 -13.87 7.15 -6.27
C GLU A 97 -14.62 5.81 -6.26
N GLU A 98 -15.09 5.36 -7.42
CA GLU A 98 -15.70 4.02 -7.59
C GLU A 98 -14.81 2.88 -7.04
N THR A 99 -13.49 3.00 -7.21
CA THR A 99 -12.55 2.00 -6.70
C THR A 99 -12.38 2.10 -5.19
N ARG A 100 -12.47 3.31 -4.61
CA ARG A 100 -12.45 3.49 -3.16
C ARG A 100 -13.66 2.85 -2.52
N GLN A 101 -14.87 3.15 -3.03
CA GLN A 101 -16.11 2.54 -2.55
C GLN A 101 -16.07 1.01 -2.66
N LYS A 102 -15.60 0.46 -3.79
CA LYS A 102 -15.43 -0.99 -3.93
C LYS A 102 -14.47 -1.58 -2.90
N ARG A 103 -13.34 -0.91 -2.63
CA ARG A 103 -12.36 -1.37 -1.61
C ARG A 103 -12.92 -1.25 -0.20
N LEU A 104 -13.71 -0.20 0.09
CA LEU A 104 -14.41 -0.04 1.35
C LEU A 104 -15.39 -1.19 1.59
N GLY A 105 -16.20 -1.56 0.59
CA GLY A 105 -17.09 -2.72 0.68
C GLY A 105 -16.33 -4.01 1.02
N ILE A 106 -15.23 -4.29 0.31
CA ILE A 106 -14.39 -5.46 0.61
C ILE A 106 -13.79 -5.40 2.02
N LEU A 107 -13.41 -4.21 2.49
CA LEU A 107 -12.89 -4.02 3.85
C LEU A 107 -13.96 -4.33 4.89
N ILE A 108 -15.20 -3.85 4.70
CA ILE A 108 -16.34 -4.11 5.58
C ILE A 108 -16.67 -5.60 5.59
N GLU A 109 -16.90 -6.22 4.43
CA GLU A 109 -17.19 -7.66 4.30
C GLU A 109 -16.11 -8.52 4.96
N SER A 110 -14.82 -8.17 4.74
CA SER A 110 -13.73 -8.91 5.36
C SER A 110 -13.74 -8.75 6.88
N SER A 111 -13.95 -7.53 7.36
CA SER A 111 -13.89 -7.22 8.79
C SER A 111 -15.06 -7.83 9.55
N GLU A 112 -16.26 -7.82 8.96
CA GLU A 112 -17.45 -8.51 9.47
C GLU A 112 -17.22 -10.02 9.59
N ALA A 113 -16.52 -10.62 8.62
CA ALA A 113 -16.12 -12.03 8.67
C ALA A 113 -14.93 -12.31 9.62
N GLY A 114 -14.41 -11.31 10.33
CA GLY A 114 -13.25 -11.45 11.20
C GLY A 114 -11.93 -11.69 10.46
N LEU A 115 -11.85 -11.29 9.18
CA LEU A 115 -10.72 -11.49 8.30
C LEU A 115 -10.08 -10.15 7.90
N LYS A 116 -8.77 -10.17 7.67
CA LYS A 116 -8.06 -9.04 7.05
C LYS A 116 -8.47 -8.89 5.58
N ILE A 117 -8.17 -7.74 4.97
CA ILE A 117 -8.36 -7.56 3.52
C ILE A 117 -7.62 -8.64 2.72
N PRO A 118 -8.13 -9.03 1.52
CA PRO A 118 -7.62 -10.19 0.79
C PRO A 118 -6.09 -10.22 0.57
N SER A 119 -5.47 -9.06 0.34
CA SER A 119 -4.02 -8.94 0.11
C SER A 119 -3.16 -9.20 1.36
N MET A 120 -3.76 -9.21 2.55
CA MET A 120 -3.09 -9.35 3.85
C MET A 120 -3.45 -10.64 4.58
N ARG A 121 -4.31 -11.49 4.00
CA ARG A 121 -4.65 -12.80 4.56
C ARG A 121 -3.46 -13.74 4.42
N LYS A 122 -3.16 -14.49 5.48
CA LYS A 122 -2.24 -15.63 5.37
C LYS A 122 -2.92 -16.74 4.58
N LYS A 123 -2.14 -17.60 3.90
CA LYS A 123 -2.67 -18.79 3.20
C LYS A 123 -3.56 -19.68 4.07
N ASN A 124 -3.31 -19.69 5.38
CA ASN A 124 -4.04 -20.50 6.36
C ASN A 124 -5.32 -19.81 6.91
N GLU A 125 -5.55 -18.54 6.54
CA GLU A 125 -6.71 -17.73 6.97
C GLU A 125 -7.80 -17.63 5.88
N LEU A 126 -7.67 -18.41 4.79
CA LEU A 126 -8.70 -18.49 3.76
C LEU A 126 -9.85 -19.39 4.24
N PRO A 127 -11.13 -18.98 4.06
CA PRO A 127 -12.24 -19.86 4.36
C PRO A 127 -12.09 -21.16 3.57
N LYS A 128 -12.20 -22.30 4.26
CA LYS A 128 -12.23 -23.61 3.60
C LYS A 128 -13.44 -23.61 2.65
N LYS A 129 -13.18 -23.83 1.37
CA LYS A 129 -14.22 -24.03 0.37
C LYS A 129 -14.96 -25.34 0.62
#